data_AF-A0A352KCF8-F1
#
_entry.id   AF-A0A352KCF8-F1
#
_cell.length_a   1.000
_cell.length_b   1.000
_cell.length_c   1.000
_cell.angle_alpha   90.00
_cell.angle_beta   90.00
_cell.angle_gamma   90.00
#
_symmetry.space_group_name_H-M   'P 1'
#
loop_
_entity.id
_entity.type
_entity.pdbx_description
1 polymer ?
#
loop_
_entity_poly.entity_id
_entity_poly.type
_entity_poly.pdbx_seq_one_letter_code
_entity_poly.pdbx_strand_id
1 'polypeptide(L)'
;ARKFAGLRAEAGHPPCHTKLALWTYVAESEAAAQKAAQQYMVEYADSALRHYELRGSHLGSIKGYESYGAMQKGLSEDASPFLNGFYGSHPWGTPEQVIARATELAELFGTDELVFVFKYGAMPIEEAEASMRLFAKEVMPALKALEMKPISAQMAA
;
A
#
# COMPACT_ATOMS: atom_id res chain seq x y z
N ALA A 1 -12.27 -1.16 5.14
CA ALA A 1 -13.31 -0.57 4.27
C ALA A 1 -14.75 -0.80 4.77
N ARG A 2 -15.17 -2.03 5.11
CA ARG A 2 -16.55 -2.31 5.58
C ARG A 2 -17.01 -1.50 6.80
N LYS A 3 -16.17 -1.34 7.82
CA LYS A 3 -16.46 -0.47 8.98
C LYS A 3 -16.77 0.97 8.56
N PHE A 4 -15.99 1.52 7.64
CA PHE A 4 -16.24 2.86 7.09
C PHE A 4 -17.57 2.94 6.34
N ALA A 5 -17.89 1.95 5.51
CA ALA A 5 -19.18 1.89 4.82
C ALA A 5 -20.37 1.81 5.80
N GLY A 6 -20.24 1.04 6.89
CA GLY A 6 -21.24 0.97 7.96
C GLY A 6 -21.46 2.33 8.63
N LEU A 7 -20.39 2.99 9.08
CA LEU A 7 -20.47 4.32 9.69
C LEU A 7 -21.07 5.37 8.75
N ARG A 8 -20.77 5.31 7.45
CA ARG A 8 -21.43 6.19 6.45
C ARG A 8 -22.92 5.94 6.37
N ALA A 9 -23.34 4.67 6.31
CA ALA A 9 -24.75 4.31 6.24
C ALA A 9 -25.51 4.75 7.50
N GLU A 10 -24.94 4.54 8.69
CA GLU A 10 -25.49 5.02 9.97
C GLU A 10 -25.66 6.55 10.00
N ALA A 11 -24.72 7.27 9.38
CA ALA A 11 -24.78 8.72 9.22
C ALA A 11 -25.71 9.19 8.08
N GLY A 12 -26.40 8.29 7.37
CA GLY A 12 -27.32 8.64 6.29
C GLY A 12 -26.64 9.01 4.95
N HIS A 13 -25.36 8.69 4.78
CA HIS A 13 -24.64 8.94 3.54
C HIS A 13 -24.69 7.75 2.57
N PRO A 14 -24.78 7.97 1.25
CA PRO A 14 -24.74 6.90 0.26
C PRO A 14 -23.35 6.22 0.24
N PRO A 15 -23.28 4.95 -0.26
CA PRO A 15 -22.01 4.31 -0.57
C PRO A 15 -21.14 5.18 -1.47
N CYS A 16 -19.84 5.17 -1.24
CA CYS A 16 -18.88 5.88 -2.07
C CYS A 16 -17.66 5.00 -2.32
N HIS A 17 -16.97 5.25 -3.43
CA HIS A 17 -15.69 4.62 -3.68
C HIS A 17 -14.64 5.10 -2.69
N THR A 18 -13.68 4.23 -2.42
CA THR A 18 -12.46 4.61 -1.71
C THR A 18 -11.36 4.95 -2.72
N LYS A 19 -10.28 5.54 -2.23
CA LYS A 19 -9.07 5.80 -3.02
C LYS A 19 -7.91 5.06 -2.35
N LEU A 20 -7.04 4.43 -3.13
CA LEU A 20 -5.86 3.75 -2.60
C LEU A 20 -4.58 4.32 -3.21
N ALA A 21 -3.58 4.52 -2.34
CA ALA A 21 -2.21 4.77 -2.76
C ALA A 21 -1.41 3.48 -2.62
N LEU A 22 -0.71 3.08 -3.69
CA LEU A 22 -0.01 1.81 -3.79
C LEU A 22 1.42 2.04 -4.29
N TRP A 23 2.41 1.64 -3.50
CA TRP A 23 3.81 1.59 -3.94
C TRP A 23 3.97 0.44 -4.92
N THR A 24 4.56 0.70 -6.08
CA THR A 24 4.49 -0.25 -7.18
C THR A 24 5.82 -0.42 -7.87
N TYR A 25 6.14 -1.67 -8.18
CA TYR A 25 7.28 -2.02 -9.02
C TYR A 25 6.92 -3.10 -10.03
N VAL A 26 7.14 -2.84 -11.32
CA VAL A 26 6.88 -3.80 -12.40
C VAL A 26 8.19 -4.13 -13.09
N ALA A 27 8.45 -5.42 -13.29
CA ALA A 27 9.57 -5.90 -14.10
C ALA A 27 9.14 -7.06 -15.00
N GLU A 28 9.95 -7.36 -16.01
CA GLU A 28 9.70 -8.45 -16.96
C GLU A 28 9.71 -9.84 -16.31
N SER A 29 10.32 -9.99 -15.12
CA SER A 29 10.34 -11.24 -14.37
C SER A 29 10.09 -11.01 -12.89
N GLU A 30 9.45 -12.00 -12.26
CA GLU A 30 9.18 -11.98 -10.82
C GLU A 30 10.48 -11.86 -10.01
N ALA A 31 11.53 -12.56 -10.37
CA ALA A 31 12.81 -12.50 -9.64
C ALA A 31 13.42 -11.08 -9.65
N ALA A 32 13.36 -10.39 -10.79
CA ALA A 32 13.83 -9.00 -10.90
C ALA A 32 12.95 -8.05 -10.09
N ALA A 33 11.62 -8.21 -10.18
CA ALA A 33 10.67 -7.40 -9.42
C ALA A 33 10.82 -7.61 -7.91
N GLN A 34 10.95 -8.86 -7.46
CA GLN A 34 11.12 -9.24 -6.06
C GLN A 34 12.38 -8.62 -5.49
N LYS A 35 13.52 -8.74 -6.18
CA LYS A 35 14.80 -8.16 -5.74
C LYS A 35 14.68 -6.64 -5.54
N ALA A 36 14.11 -5.94 -6.52
CA ALA A 36 13.95 -4.49 -6.46
C ALA A 36 12.93 -4.06 -5.39
N ALA A 37 11.75 -4.70 -5.34
CA ALA A 37 10.71 -4.38 -4.38
C ALA A 37 11.17 -4.65 -2.94
N GLN A 38 11.80 -5.81 -2.69
CA GLN A 38 12.32 -6.16 -1.37
C GLN A 38 13.36 -5.14 -0.90
N GLN A 39 14.24 -4.67 -1.78
CA GLN A 39 15.19 -3.62 -1.43
C GLN A 39 14.48 -2.28 -1.19
N TYR A 40 13.86 -1.71 -2.22
CA TYR A 40 13.45 -0.31 -2.20
C TYR A 40 12.21 -0.05 -1.34
N MET A 41 11.28 -1.01 -1.24
CA MET A 41 10.11 -0.84 -0.36
C MET A 41 10.51 -0.94 1.12
N VAL A 42 11.47 -1.81 1.46
CA VAL A 42 12.02 -1.90 2.82
C VAL A 42 12.81 -0.63 3.16
N GLU A 43 13.64 -0.13 2.25
CA GLU A 43 14.34 1.15 2.43
C GLU A 43 13.36 2.32 2.66
N TYR A 44 12.27 2.37 1.88
CA TYR A 44 11.22 3.37 2.06
C TYR A 44 10.52 3.24 3.42
N ALA A 45 10.10 2.02 3.79
CA ALA A 45 9.45 1.75 5.07
C ALA A 45 10.36 2.11 6.26
N ASP A 46 11.65 1.75 6.20
CA ASP A 46 12.64 2.14 7.22
C ASP A 46 12.82 3.66 7.28
N SER A 47 12.81 4.35 6.13
CA SER A 47 12.88 5.81 6.11
C SER A 47 11.70 6.46 6.83
N ALA A 48 10.50 5.90 6.72
CA ALA A 48 9.32 6.36 7.46
C ALA A 48 9.47 6.11 8.96
N LEU A 49 9.97 4.93 9.36
CA LEU A 49 10.24 4.63 10.77
C LEU A 49 11.22 5.63 11.40
N ARG A 50 12.27 6.01 10.65
CA ARG A 50 13.23 7.04 11.10
C ARG A 50 12.63 8.44 11.10
N HIS A 51 11.92 8.82 10.05
CA HIS A 51 11.36 10.17 9.90
C HIS A 51 10.34 10.49 10.99
N TYR A 52 9.48 9.53 11.33
CA TYR A 52 8.47 9.67 12.39
C TYR A 52 8.97 9.20 13.77
N GLU A 53 10.26 8.89 13.88
CA GLU A 53 10.91 8.42 15.10
C GLU A 53 10.19 7.25 15.80
N LEU A 54 9.57 6.37 15.01
CA LEU A 54 8.73 5.27 15.50
C LEU A 54 9.51 4.12 16.12
N ARG A 55 10.84 4.23 16.19
CA ARG A 55 11.73 3.28 16.89
C ARG A 55 12.30 3.86 18.18
N GLY A 56 11.96 5.10 18.52
CA GLY A 56 12.32 5.72 19.79
C GLY A 56 11.47 5.21 20.96
N SER A 57 11.53 5.92 22.09
CA SER A 57 10.70 5.64 23.29
C SER A 57 9.91 6.85 23.78
N HIS A 58 10.13 8.02 23.18
CA HIS A 58 9.63 9.30 23.70
C HIS A 58 8.12 9.50 23.49
N LEU A 59 7.47 8.79 22.56
CA LEU A 59 6.02 8.95 22.34
C LEU A 59 5.22 8.33 23.49
N GLY A 60 5.76 7.33 24.18
CA GLY A 60 5.11 6.69 25.31
C GLY A 60 4.94 7.57 26.54
N SER A 61 5.67 8.68 26.65
CA SER A 61 5.52 9.65 27.75
C SER A 61 4.55 10.80 27.43
N ILE A 62 4.03 10.87 26.20
CA ILE A 62 3.10 11.91 25.76
C ILE A 62 1.66 11.45 26.01
N LYS A 63 0.90 12.26 26.78
CA LYS A 63 -0.52 11.99 27.03
C LYS A 63 -1.32 11.94 25.73
N GLY A 64 -2.09 10.88 25.50
CA GLY A 64 -2.86 10.67 24.28
C GLY A 64 -2.11 9.93 23.16
N TYR A 65 -0.83 9.58 23.38
CA TYR A 65 0.01 8.83 22.42
C TYR A 65 0.25 7.38 22.87
N GLU A 66 -0.61 6.84 23.73
CA GLU A 66 -0.42 5.51 24.32
C GLU A 66 -0.31 4.41 23.24
N SER A 67 -1.07 4.53 22.14
CA SER A 67 -0.97 3.62 21.00
C SER A 67 0.37 3.73 20.26
N TYR A 68 0.90 4.95 20.12
CA TYR A 68 2.22 5.19 19.53
C TYR A 68 3.35 4.70 20.44
N GLY A 69 3.21 4.84 21.77
CA GLY A 69 4.16 4.28 22.74
C GLY A 69 4.22 2.76 22.67
N ALA A 70 3.07 2.09 22.55
CA ALA A 70 3.02 0.64 22.35
C ALA A 70 3.65 0.21 21.01
N MET A 71 3.38 0.97 19.93
CA MET A 71 4.00 0.76 18.63
C MET A 71 5.52 0.92 18.68
N GLN A 72 6.01 1.97 19.34
CA GLN A 72 7.44 2.24 19.53
C GLN A 72 8.16 1.08 20.23
N LYS A 73 7.55 0.53 21.28
CA LYS A 73 8.10 -0.64 21.98
C LYS A 73 8.23 -1.85 21.05
N GLY A 74 7.20 -2.16 20.26
CA GLY A 74 7.25 -3.28 19.32
C GLY A 74 8.31 -3.08 18.23
N LEU A 75 8.38 -1.87 17.65
CA LEU A 75 9.30 -1.56 16.55
C LEU A 75 10.77 -1.39 17.00
N SER A 76 11.01 -1.07 18.26
CA SER A 76 12.37 -1.04 18.82
C SER A 76 12.90 -2.45 19.10
N GLU A 77 12.02 -3.39 19.48
CA GLU A 77 12.35 -4.82 19.65
C GLU A 77 12.56 -5.52 18.30
N ASP A 78 11.60 -5.42 17.38
CA ASP A 78 11.70 -5.98 16.02
C ASP A 78 10.87 -5.17 15.01
N ALA A 79 11.54 -4.51 14.07
CA ALA A 79 10.90 -3.75 13.00
C ALA A 79 10.52 -4.63 11.79
N SER A 80 11.02 -5.87 11.71
CA SER A 80 10.84 -6.76 10.56
C SER A 80 9.38 -6.96 10.16
N PRO A 81 8.41 -7.13 11.09
CA PRO A 81 6.99 -7.25 10.73
C PRO A 81 6.44 -6.02 10.01
N PHE A 82 6.87 -4.82 10.39
CA PHE A 82 6.44 -3.59 9.73
C PHE A 82 7.06 -3.48 8.33
N LEU A 83 8.37 -3.72 8.22
CA LEU A 83 9.10 -3.64 6.95
C LEU A 83 8.58 -4.68 5.94
N ASN A 84 8.46 -5.94 6.37
CA ASN A 84 7.94 -7.03 5.54
C ASN A 84 6.45 -6.85 5.25
N GLY A 85 5.68 -6.30 6.19
CA GLY A 85 4.27 -5.98 5.98
C GLY A 85 4.07 -4.90 4.92
N PHE A 86 4.92 -3.87 4.91
CA PHE A 86 4.88 -2.85 3.86
C PHE A 86 5.22 -3.47 2.49
N TYR A 87 6.31 -4.23 2.40
CA TYR A 87 6.69 -4.94 1.19
C TYR A 87 5.60 -5.93 0.68
N GLY A 88 4.98 -6.68 1.58
CA GLY A 88 3.98 -7.70 1.23
C GLY A 88 2.56 -7.19 0.98
N SER A 89 2.25 -5.93 1.31
CA SER A 89 0.90 -5.38 1.13
C SER A 89 0.68 -4.71 -0.22
N HIS A 90 1.75 -4.43 -0.96
CA HIS A 90 1.74 -3.63 -2.18
C HIS A 90 1.89 -4.44 -3.47
N PRO A 91 1.40 -3.94 -4.62
CA PRO A 91 1.55 -4.62 -5.89
C PRO A 91 2.97 -4.46 -6.46
N TRP A 92 3.69 -5.56 -6.58
CA TRP A 92 4.93 -5.63 -7.34
C TRP A 92 5.04 -7.01 -7.99
N GLY A 93 5.77 -7.13 -9.10
CA GLY A 93 5.90 -8.40 -9.82
C GLY A 93 6.00 -8.22 -11.33
N THR A 94 5.61 -9.26 -12.07
CA THR A 94 5.32 -9.16 -13.51
C THR A 94 4.06 -8.32 -13.74
N PRO A 95 3.80 -7.84 -14.97
CA PRO A 95 2.56 -7.15 -15.28
C PRO A 95 1.30 -7.90 -14.82
N GLU A 96 1.24 -9.22 -15.05
CA GLU A 96 0.10 -10.06 -14.66
C GLU A 96 -0.08 -10.11 -13.15
N GLN A 97 1.01 -10.24 -12.39
CA GLN A 97 0.98 -10.26 -10.93
C GLN A 97 0.51 -8.91 -10.36
N VAL A 98 0.99 -7.82 -10.95
CA VAL A 98 0.59 -6.45 -10.54
C VAL A 98 -0.87 -6.19 -10.88
N ILE A 99 -1.37 -6.62 -12.04
CA ILE A 99 -2.79 -6.56 -12.40
C ILE A 99 -3.63 -7.33 -11.38
N ALA A 100 -3.27 -8.59 -11.11
CA ALA A 100 -4.00 -9.45 -10.19
C ALA A 100 -4.06 -8.83 -8.79
N ARG A 101 -2.92 -8.38 -8.26
CA ARG A 101 -2.84 -7.80 -6.92
C ARG A 101 -3.56 -6.45 -6.82
N ALA A 102 -3.43 -5.57 -7.82
CA ALA A 102 -4.14 -4.30 -7.83
C ALA A 102 -5.65 -4.48 -7.97
N THR A 103 -6.10 -5.48 -8.74
CA THR A 103 -7.53 -5.84 -8.87
C THR A 103 -8.08 -6.36 -7.55
N GLU A 104 -7.38 -7.29 -6.90
CA GLU A 104 -7.76 -7.81 -5.57
C GLU A 104 -7.92 -6.68 -4.55
N LEU A 105 -6.97 -5.73 -4.53
CA LEU A 105 -7.04 -4.57 -3.65
C LEU A 105 -8.20 -3.65 -4.03
N ALA A 106 -8.43 -3.39 -5.32
CA ALA A 106 -9.55 -2.56 -5.77
C ALA A 106 -10.90 -3.16 -5.33
N GLU A 107 -11.07 -4.47 -5.44
CA GLU A 107 -12.26 -5.19 -5.00
C GLU A 107 -12.42 -5.17 -3.47
N LEU A 108 -11.34 -5.46 -2.74
CA LEU A 108 -11.33 -5.50 -1.27
C LEU A 108 -11.71 -4.15 -0.64
N PHE A 109 -11.41 -3.05 -1.32
CA PHE A 109 -11.66 -1.69 -0.84
C PHE A 109 -12.77 -0.94 -1.60
N GLY A 110 -13.36 -1.53 -2.64
CA GLY A 110 -14.37 -0.88 -3.50
C GLY A 110 -13.84 0.39 -4.15
N THR A 111 -12.58 0.35 -4.60
CA THR A 111 -11.81 1.48 -5.08
C THR A 111 -11.96 1.66 -6.58
N ASP A 112 -12.26 2.87 -7.04
CA ASP A 112 -12.24 3.24 -8.48
C ASP A 112 -11.04 4.15 -8.84
N GLU A 113 -10.33 4.66 -7.83
CA GLU A 113 -9.16 5.50 -8.00
C GLU A 113 -7.92 4.88 -7.31
N LEU A 114 -7.00 4.37 -8.14
CA LEU A 114 -5.71 3.84 -7.71
C LEU A 114 -4.59 4.82 -8.05
N VAL A 115 -3.84 5.24 -7.03
CA VAL A 115 -2.66 6.09 -7.16
C VAL A 115 -1.42 5.22 -7.00
N PHE A 116 -0.56 5.21 -8.02
CA PHE A 116 0.65 4.37 -8.03
C PHE A 116 1.90 5.21 -7.79
N VAL A 117 2.70 4.81 -6.79
CA VAL A 117 3.97 5.46 -6.44
C VAL A 117 5.12 4.63 -6.99
N PHE A 118 5.90 5.21 -7.92
CA PHE A 118 6.99 4.51 -8.63
C PHE A 118 8.41 4.87 -8.15
N LYS A 119 8.58 5.98 -7.44
CA LYS A 119 9.89 6.44 -6.96
C LYS A 119 9.90 6.55 -5.44
N TYR A 120 10.70 5.71 -4.80
CA TYR A 120 10.81 5.61 -3.35
C TYR A 120 12.12 4.91 -2.98
N GLY A 121 12.47 4.91 -1.69
CA GLY A 121 13.75 4.38 -1.21
C GLY A 121 14.95 5.05 -1.91
N ALA A 122 16.05 4.33 -2.01
CA ALA A 122 17.25 4.75 -2.74
C ALA A 122 17.19 4.41 -4.24
N MET A 123 16.02 4.04 -4.77
CA MET A 123 15.85 3.61 -6.18
C MET A 123 16.42 4.65 -7.16
N PRO A 124 17.26 4.24 -8.14
CA PRO A 124 17.66 5.10 -9.26
C PRO A 124 16.46 5.58 -10.07
N ILE A 125 16.54 6.79 -10.65
CA ILE A 125 15.41 7.36 -11.40
C ILE A 125 15.11 6.55 -12.67
N GLU A 126 16.14 5.94 -13.26
CA GLU A 126 16.05 5.12 -14.46
C GLU A 126 15.28 3.82 -14.20
N GLU A 127 15.45 3.19 -13.03
CA GLU A 127 14.69 2.01 -12.63
C GLU A 127 13.22 2.35 -12.37
N ALA A 128 12.97 3.48 -11.69
CA ALA A 128 11.61 3.99 -11.48
C ALA A 128 10.90 4.26 -12.80
N GLU A 129 11.58 4.91 -13.74
CA GLU A 129 11.04 5.21 -15.07
C GLU A 129 10.77 3.93 -15.88
N ALA A 130 11.70 2.98 -15.90
CA ALA A 130 11.53 1.71 -16.61
C ALA A 130 10.30 0.93 -16.09
N SER A 131 10.17 0.80 -14.78
CA SER A 131 9.01 0.19 -14.11
C SER A 131 7.70 0.93 -14.45
N MET A 132 7.70 2.27 -14.39
CA MET A 132 6.54 3.08 -14.71
C MET A 132 6.12 2.95 -16.19
N ARG A 133 7.08 2.88 -17.12
CA ARG A 133 6.80 2.68 -18.56
C ARG A 133 6.21 1.30 -18.83
N LEU A 134 6.75 0.25 -18.21
CA LEU A 134 6.22 -1.10 -18.33
C LEU A 134 4.81 -1.18 -17.76
N PHE A 135 4.57 -0.59 -16.58
CA PHE A 135 3.24 -0.45 -15.99
C PHE A 135 2.26 0.24 -16.95
N ALA A 136 2.65 1.39 -17.52
CA ALA A 136 1.79 2.15 -18.41
C ALA A 136 1.41 1.37 -19.67
N LYS A 137 2.32 0.53 -20.18
CA LYS A 137 2.12 -0.29 -21.37
C LYS A 137 1.25 -1.52 -21.10
N GLU A 138 1.56 -2.29 -20.06
CA GLU A 138 1.02 -3.64 -19.88
C GLU A 138 -0.04 -3.73 -18.77
N VAL A 139 0.05 -2.89 -17.72
CA VAL A 139 -0.83 -2.98 -16.54
C VAL A 139 -1.99 -1.99 -16.61
N MET A 140 -1.69 -0.72 -16.94
CA MET A 140 -2.67 0.36 -16.92
C MET A 140 -3.90 0.09 -17.80
N PRO A 141 -3.80 -0.50 -19.02
CA PRO A 141 -4.97 -0.81 -19.83
C PRO A 141 -5.93 -1.79 -19.16
N ALA A 142 -5.40 -2.84 -18.52
CA ALA A 142 -6.22 -3.84 -17.82
C ALA A 142 -6.93 -3.22 -16.60
N LEU A 143 -6.23 -2.40 -15.81
CA LEU A 143 -6.82 -1.75 -14.65
C LEU A 143 -7.89 -0.71 -15.02
N LYS A 144 -7.72 -0.01 -16.15
CA LYS A 144 -8.74 0.93 -16.68
C LYS A 144 -10.02 0.23 -17.16
N ALA A 145 -9.97 -1.06 -17.44
CA ALA A 145 -11.14 -1.84 -17.83
C ALA A 145 -11.94 -2.36 -16.63
N LEU A 146 -11.47 -2.13 -15.40
CA LEU A 146 -12.16 -2.56 -14.19
C LEU A 146 -13.39 -1.68 -13.91
N GLU A 147 -14.52 -2.32 -13.65
CA GLU A 147 -15.73 -1.67 -13.15
C GLU A 147 -15.94 -2.02 -11.68
N MET A 148 -15.47 -1.14 -10.80
CA MET A 148 -15.58 -1.36 -9.36
C MET A 148 -16.90 -0.82 -8.82
N LYS A 149 -17.46 -1.51 -7.82
CA LYS A 149 -18.63 -1.03 -7.07
C LYS A 149 -18.18 -0.58 -5.69
N PRO A 150 -18.80 0.48 -5.13
CA PRO A 150 -18.47 0.90 -3.78
C PRO A 150 -18.91 -0.18 -2.79
N ILE A 151 -18.16 -0.32 -1.69
CA ILE A 151 -18.55 -1.26 -0.63
C ILE A 151 -19.83 -0.74 0.03
N SER A 152 -20.83 -1.61 0.11
CA SER A 152 -22.09 -1.33 0.80
C SER A 152 -22.13 -2.02 2.16
N ALA A 153 -22.90 -1.44 3.09
CA ALA A 153 -23.08 -1.99 4.43
C ALA A 153 -23.81 -3.35 4.42
N GLN A 154 -24.56 -3.67 3.36
CA GLN A 154 -25.32 -4.91 3.20
C GLN A 154 -24.45 -6.11 2.77
N MET A 155 -23.21 -5.88 2.32
CA MET A 155 -22.24 -6.94 1.97
C MET A 155 -21.38 -7.39 3.17
N ALA A 156 -21.84 -7.12 4.39
CA ALA A 156 -21.13 -7.40 5.64
C ALA A 156 -21.70 -8.59 6.44
N ALA A 157 -22.44 -9.49 5.80
CA ALA A 157 -22.84 -10.77 6.37
C ALA A 157 -21.88 -11.88 5.92
#